data_AF-A0A832NEF2-F1
#
_entry.id   AF-A0A832NEF2-F1
#
_cell.length_a   1.000
_cell.length_b   1.000
_cell.length_c   1.000
_cell.angle_alpha   90.00
_cell.angle_beta   90.00
_cell.angle_gamma   90.00
#
_symmetry.space_group_name_H-M   'P 1'
#
loop_
_entity.id
_entity.type
_entity.pdbx_description
1 polymer ?
#
loop_
_entity_poly.entity_id
_entity_poly.type
_entity_poly.pdbx_seq_one_letter_code
_entity_poly.pdbx_strand_id
1 'polypeptide(L)'
;MVCELDRTGVWFEALEGEIVGYVLAYSGSARAAVHVQGRLEEPAVLVPRNMESIIAVHSEGLLAPILTALKESESARVERYLDMVVDERPLKPVGVERAVRLDVRDERHVKSFLKLAGLGG
;
A
#
# COMPACT_ATOMS: atom_id res chain seq x y z
N MET A 1 -11.13 -5.12 -1.03
CA MET A 1 -11.01 -4.68 -2.43
C MET A 1 -10.38 -5.83 -3.19
N VAL A 2 -11.04 -6.33 -4.25
CA VAL A 2 -10.47 -7.38 -5.10
C VAL A 2 -9.68 -6.65 -6.20
N CYS A 3 -8.38 -6.91 -6.30
CA CYS A 3 -7.52 -6.27 -7.30
C CYS A 3 -7.70 -6.94 -8.66
N GLU A 4 -8.02 -6.14 -9.67
CA GLU A 4 -7.98 -6.56 -11.08
C GLU A 4 -6.61 -6.19 -11.66
N LEU A 5 -5.79 -7.20 -11.97
CA LEU A 5 -4.42 -7.01 -12.48
C LEU A 5 -4.41 -6.13 -13.74
N ASP A 6 -5.41 -6.28 -14.61
CA ASP A 6 -5.54 -5.57 -15.89
C ASP A 6 -5.82 -4.07 -15.72
N ARG A 7 -6.10 -3.61 -14.49
CA ARG A 7 -6.40 -2.22 -14.15
C ARG A 7 -5.39 -1.66 -13.16
N THR A 8 -4.15 -2.13 -13.26
CA THR A 8 -3.00 -1.67 -12.49
C THR A 8 -2.03 -0.92 -13.38
N GLY A 9 -1.67 0.30 -13.00
CA GLY A 9 -0.65 1.12 -13.64
C GLY A 9 0.45 1.46 -12.63
N VAL A 10 1.69 1.48 -13.11
CA VAL A 10 2.84 1.94 -12.32
C VAL A 10 3.63 2.95 -13.14
N TRP A 11 4.01 4.04 -12.48
CA TRP A 11 4.83 5.11 -13.05
C TRP A 11 6.00 5.36 -12.13
N PHE A 12 7.19 5.53 -12.72
CA PHE A 12 8.42 5.77 -11.99
C PHE A 12 9.01 7.10 -12.40
N GLU A 13 9.45 7.87 -11.42
CA GLU A 13 10.31 9.03 -11.62
C GLU A 13 11.75 8.58 -11.47
N ALA A 14 12.57 8.82 -12.49
CA ALA A 14 13.96 8.43 -12.51
C ALA A 14 14.86 9.66 -12.63
N LEU A 15 15.82 9.79 -11.72
CA LEU A 15 16.82 10.85 -11.74
C LEU A 15 18.20 10.20 -11.64
N GLU A 16 19.11 10.57 -12.54
CA GLU A 16 20.48 10.05 -12.58
C GLU A 16 20.59 8.51 -12.63
N GLY A 17 19.59 7.85 -13.22
CA GLY A 17 19.54 6.39 -13.35
C GLY A 17 18.96 5.66 -12.13
N GLU A 18 18.52 6.39 -11.11
CA GLU A 18 17.84 5.82 -9.93
C GLU A 18 16.36 6.18 -9.91
N ILE A 19 15.54 5.25 -9.41
CA ILE A 19 14.12 5.53 -9.15
C ILE A 19 14.03 6.36 -7.87
N VAL A 20 13.61 7.62 -8.02
CA VAL A 20 13.48 8.57 -6.90
C VAL A 20 12.05 8.65 -6.37
N GLY A 21 11.07 8.17 -7.14
CA GLY A 21 9.68 8.10 -6.72
C GLY A 21 8.84 7.22 -7.64
N TYR A 22 7.64 6.86 -7.19
CA TYR A 22 6.69 6.13 -8.01
C TYR A 22 5.24 6.39 -7.61
N VAL A 23 4.35 6.15 -8.57
CA VAL A 23 2.91 6.02 -8.35
C VAL A 23 2.48 4.62 -8.76
N LEU A 24 1.78 3.93 -7.88
CA LEU A 24 1.09 2.68 -8.18
C LEU A 24 -0.41 2.94 -8.04
N ALA A 25 -1.14 2.90 -9.15
CA ALA A 25 -2.58 3.02 -9.15
C ALA A 25 -3.21 1.71 -9.57
N TYR A 26 -4.22 1.26 -8.84
CA TYR A 26 -5.04 0.14 -9.25
C TYR A 26 -6.51 0.45 -9.03
N SER A 27 -7.34 0.09 -10.02
CA SER A 27 -8.76 0.42 -10.03
C SER A 27 -9.62 -0.83 -9.95
N GLY A 28 -10.48 -0.89 -8.94
CA GLY A 28 -11.61 -1.81 -8.93
C GLY A 28 -12.81 -1.26 -9.71
N SER A 29 -13.93 -1.97 -9.65
CA SER A 29 -15.18 -1.57 -10.33
C SER A 29 -15.77 -0.26 -9.80
N ALA A 30 -15.55 0.09 -8.53
CA ALA A 30 -16.16 1.26 -7.88
C ALA A 30 -15.16 2.29 -7.33
N ARG A 31 -13.91 1.88 -7.05
CA ARG A 31 -12.90 2.70 -6.37
C ARG A 31 -11.52 2.43 -6.93
N ALA A 32 -10.66 3.44 -6.89
CA ALA A 32 -9.23 3.28 -7.08
C ALA A 32 -8.47 3.36 -5.75
N ALA A 33 -7.31 2.71 -5.72
CA ALA A 33 -6.31 2.96 -4.70
C ALA A 33 -5.01 3.36 -5.39
N VAL A 34 -4.38 4.40 -4.83
CA VAL A 34 -3.17 5.01 -5.37
C VAL A 34 -2.14 5.08 -4.25
N HIS A 35 -0.97 4.49 -4.48
CA HIS A 35 0.19 4.64 -3.61
C HIS A 35 1.15 5.62 -4.25
N VAL A 36 1.57 6.61 -3.48
CA VAL A 36 2.48 7.65 -3.93
C VAL A 36 3.67 7.71 -2.97
N GLN A 37 4.89 7.57 -3.50
CA GLN A 37 6.10 7.52 -2.70
C GLN A 37 7.27 8.23 -3.38
N GLY A 38 8.14 8.85 -2.57
CA GLY A 38 9.42 9.41 -2.99
C GLY A 38 9.31 10.84 -3.48
N ARG A 39 10.10 11.18 -4.48
CA ARG A 39 10.13 12.48 -5.16
C ARG A 39 9.43 12.34 -6.52
N LEU A 40 8.39 13.12 -6.74
CA LEU A 40 7.59 13.15 -7.96
C LEU A 40 7.32 14.61 -8.33
N GLU A 41 7.49 14.98 -9.59
CA GLU A 41 7.22 16.36 -10.03
C GLU A 41 5.71 16.64 -10.10
N GLU A 42 4.92 15.72 -10.67
CA GLU A 42 3.49 15.91 -10.92
C GLU A 42 2.64 14.68 -10.52
N PRO A 43 2.66 14.24 -9.24
CA PRO A 43 1.99 13.01 -8.81
C PRO A 43 0.48 13.00 -9.06
N ALA A 44 -0.15 14.18 -9.12
CA ALA A 44 -1.59 14.30 -9.24
C ALA A 44 -2.16 14.01 -10.63
N VAL A 45 -1.35 14.08 -11.69
CA VAL A 45 -1.75 13.69 -13.05
C VAL A 45 -2.02 12.18 -13.14
N LEU A 46 -1.41 11.42 -12.24
CA LEU A 46 -1.47 9.97 -12.19
C LEU A 46 -2.59 9.44 -11.28
N VAL A 47 -3.31 10.34 -10.61
CA VAL A 47 -4.44 9.99 -9.74
C VAL A 47 -5.73 9.92 -10.58
N PRO A 48 -6.50 8.80 -10.53
CA PRO A 48 -7.79 8.71 -11.20
C PRO A 48 -8.78 9.79 -10.72
N ARG A 49 -9.39 10.52 -11.67
CA ARG A 49 -10.33 11.63 -11.37
C ARG A 49 -11.81 11.27 -11.52
N ASN A 50 -12.12 10.17 -12.21
CA ASN A 50 -13.48 9.77 -12.56
C ASN A 50 -14.11 8.77 -11.58
N MET A 51 -13.46 8.53 -10.45
CA MET A 51 -13.96 7.63 -9.40
C MET A 51 -13.41 8.01 -8.03
N GLU A 52 -14.12 7.59 -6.99
CA GLU A 52 -13.64 7.69 -5.62
C GLU A 52 -12.30 6.96 -5.48
N SER A 53 -11.30 7.66 -4.94
CA SER A 53 -9.93 7.16 -4.84
C SER A 53 -9.42 7.27 -3.41
N ILE A 54 -8.78 6.21 -2.93
CA ILE A 54 -8.00 6.24 -1.69
C ILE A 54 -6.55 6.46 -2.08
N ILE A 55 -5.95 7.55 -1.60
CA ILE A 55 -4.58 7.92 -1.94
C ILE A 55 -3.69 7.79 -0.70
N ALA A 56 -2.82 6.79 -0.70
CA ALA A 56 -1.79 6.59 0.30
C ALA A 56 -0.54 7.39 -0.08
N VAL A 57 -0.26 8.45 0.69
CA VAL A 57 0.89 9.34 0.47
C VAL A 57 1.97 9.02 1.51
N HIS A 58 3.07 8.41 1.08
CA HIS A 58 4.17 7.98 1.96
C HIS A 58 5.22 9.07 2.20
N SER A 59 5.18 10.15 1.43
CA SER A 59 6.12 11.27 1.54
C SER A 59 5.35 12.55 1.82
N GLU A 60 5.48 13.10 3.04
CA GLU A 60 4.68 14.24 3.51
C GLU A 60 4.73 15.45 2.56
N GLY A 61 5.88 15.70 1.92
CA GLY A 61 6.05 16.78 0.95
C GLY A 61 5.15 16.67 -0.29
N LEU A 62 4.59 15.50 -0.59
CA LEU A 62 3.68 15.28 -1.72
C LEU A 62 2.21 15.56 -1.39
N LEU A 63 1.84 15.67 -0.10
CA LEU A 63 0.45 15.87 0.30
C LEU A 63 -0.12 17.18 -0.24
N ALA A 64 0.58 18.30 -0.04
CA ALA A 64 0.11 19.62 -0.47
C ALA A 64 -0.01 19.75 -2.01
N PRO A 65 0.96 19.29 -2.82
CA PRO A 65 0.81 19.20 -4.28
C PRO A 65 -0.41 18.39 -4.72
N ILE A 66 -0.61 17.21 -4.13
CA ILE A 66 -1.75 16.33 -4.46
C ILE A 66 -3.07 17.02 -4.11
N LEU A 67 -3.21 17.55 -2.89
CA LEU A 67 -4.42 18.25 -2.47
C LEU A 67 -4.71 19.46 -3.36
N THR A 68 -3.69 20.22 -3.74
CA THR A 68 -3.85 21.40 -4.62
C THR A 68 -4.37 21.01 -5.99
N ALA A 69 -3.82 19.95 -6.58
CA ALA A 69 -4.26 19.46 -7.89
C ALA A 69 -5.64 18.80 -7.85
N LEU A 70 -6.05 18.28 -6.69
CA LEU A 70 -7.38 17.72 -6.42
C LEU A 70 -8.41 18.77 -5.96
N LYS A 71 -8.06 20.05 -5.81
CA LYS A 71 -9.02 21.11 -5.42
C LYS A 71 -10.17 21.29 -6.40
N GLU A 72 -10.06 20.76 -7.61
CA GLU A 72 -11.16 20.72 -8.58
C GLU A 72 -12.18 19.60 -8.30
N SER A 73 -11.91 18.70 -7.35
CA SER A 73 -12.78 17.59 -6.94
C SER A 73 -13.41 17.84 -5.57
N GLU A 74 -14.68 17.46 -5.40
CA GLU A 74 -15.42 17.62 -4.15
C GLU A 74 -14.73 16.91 -2.97
N SER A 75 -14.56 17.65 -1.87
CA SER A 75 -14.11 17.26 -0.52
C SER A 75 -13.11 16.08 -0.41
N ALA A 76 -11.86 16.39 -0.04
CA ALA A 76 -10.87 15.39 0.37
C ALA A 76 -10.82 15.24 1.91
N ARG A 77 -10.85 14.00 2.42
CA ARG A 77 -10.57 13.68 3.83
C ARG A 77 -9.14 13.18 3.94
N VAL A 78 -8.34 13.84 4.80
CA VAL A 78 -6.96 13.45 5.07
C VAL A 78 -6.87 12.78 6.44
N GLU A 79 -6.30 11.58 6.46
CA GLU A 79 -6.00 10.83 7.69
C GLU A 79 -4.49 10.58 7.75
N ARG A 80 -3.91 10.72 8.94
CA ARG A 80 -2.49 10.45 9.17
C ARG A 80 -2.35 9.19 10.00
N TYR A 81 -1.59 8.24 9.48
CA TYR A 81 -1.23 7.01 10.16
C TYR A 81 0.24 7.11 10.55
N LEU A 82 0.55 6.79 11.79
CA LEU A 82 1.94 6.61 12.22
C LEU A 82 2.41 5.26 11.67
N ASP A 83 3.47 5.28 10.87
CA ASP A 83 4.17 4.04 10.50
C ASP A 83 4.72 3.41 11.78
N MET A 84 4.09 2.33 12.22
CA MET A 84 4.60 1.52 13.30
C MET A 84 5.82 0.75 12.80
N VAL A 85 7.02 1.30 12.99
CA VAL A 85 8.25 0.54 12.89
C VAL A 85 8.34 -0.35 14.12
N VAL A 86 7.89 -1.60 14.00
CA VAL A 86 8.02 -2.60 15.07
C VAL A 86 9.38 -3.26 14.94
N ASP A 87 10.24 -3.09 15.94
CA ASP A 87 11.36 -4.01 16.11
C ASP A 87 10.79 -5.36 16.55
N GLU A 88 10.70 -6.29 15.61
CA GLU A 88 10.17 -7.63 15.86
C GLU A 88 11.14 -8.52 16.65
N ARG A 89 12.42 -8.13 16.76
CA ARG A 89 13.45 -8.93 17.47
C ARG A 89 13.12 -9.11 18.95
N PRO A 90 12.68 -8.07 19.71
CA PRO A 90 12.23 -8.23 21.09
C PRO A 90 10.77 -8.67 21.23
N LEU A 91 10.01 -8.91 20.15
CA LEU A 91 8.58 -9.22 20.24
C LEU A 91 8.36 -10.52 21.03
N LYS A 92 7.74 -10.39 22.21
CA LYS A 92 7.30 -11.53 23.03
C LYS A 92 5.79 -11.71 22.84
N PRO A 93 5.34 -12.77 22.15
CA PRO A 93 3.91 -13.04 22.03
C PRO A 93 3.29 -13.29 23.40
N VAL A 94 2.03 -12.89 23.56
CA VAL A 94 1.24 -13.22 24.75
C VAL A 94 1.00 -14.73 24.77
N GLY A 95 1.39 -15.40 25.85
CA GLY A 95 1.35 -16.87 25.95
C GLY A 95 2.47 -17.53 25.16
N VAL A 96 3.72 -17.11 25.40
CA VAL A 96 4.92 -17.56 24.67
C VAL A 96 5.08 -19.09 24.69
N GLU A 97 4.60 -19.75 25.74
CA GLU A 97 4.58 -21.20 25.89
C GLU A 97 3.66 -21.93 24.89
N ARG A 98 2.73 -21.20 24.27
CA ARG A 98 1.79 -21.71 23.25
C ARG A 98 2.07 -21.14 21.85
N ALA A 99 3.00 -20.20 21.74
CA ALA A 99 3.33 -19.54 20.50
C ALA A 99 4.55 -20.20 19.85
N VAL A 100 4.44 -20.54 18.57
CA VAL A 100 5.56 -21.00 17.75
C VAL A 100 5.83 -19.98 16.66
N ARG A 101 7.12 -19.68 16.41
CA ARG A 101 7.50 -18.84 15.28
C ARG A 101 7.23 -19.63 14.00
N LEU A 102 6.44 -19.06 13.09
CA LEU A 102 6.19 -19.68 11.80
C LEU A 102 7.51 -19.78 11.03
N ASP A 103 7.75 -20.96 10.48
CA ASP A 103 8.89 -21.27 9.63
C ASP A 103 8.35 -21.92 8.36
N VAL A 104 8.65 -21.30 7.22
CA VAL A 104 8.24 -21.76 5.89
C VAL A 104 8.90 -23.09 5.50
N ARG A 105 9.98 -23.47 6.19
CA ARG A 105 10.65 -24.76 6.00
C ARG A 105 9.99 -25.89 6.80
N ASP A 106 9.09 -25.57 7.73
CA ASP A 106 8.30 -26.57 8.46
C ASP A 106 6.95 -26.77 7.76
N GLU A 107 6.79 -27.92 7.10
CA GLU A 107 5.56 -28.26 6.38
C GLU A 107 4.29 -28.19 7.24
N ARG A 108 4.39 -28.42 8.55
CA ARG A 108 3.22 -28.39 9.45
C ARG A 108 2.67 -26.96 9.57
N HIS A 109 3.56 -25.97 9.58
CA HIS A 109 3.19 -24.56 9.60
C HIS A 109 2.52 -24.17 8.28
N VAL A 110 3.08 -24.61 7.14
CA VAL A 110 2.52 -24.35 5.81
C VAL A 110 1.13 -24.97 5.67
N LYS A 111 0.96 -26.25 6.05
CA LYS A 111 -0.34 -26.94 6.02
C LYS A 111 -1.38 -26.28 6.93
N SER A 112 -0.97 -25.87 8.13
CA SER A 112 -1.86 -25.18 9.06
C SER A 112 -2.30 -23.82 8.54
N PHE A 113 -1.37 -23.08 7.92
CA PHE A 113 -1.67 -21.81 7.26
C PHE A 113 -2.65 -21.98 6.10
N LEU A 114 -2.42 -22.94 5.20
CA LEU A 114 -3.33 -23.22 4.08
C LEU A 114 -4.74 -23.58 4.55
N LYS A 115 -4.85 -24.35 5.66
CA LYS A 115 -6.13 -24.67 6.28
C LYS A 115 -6.84 -23.43 6.83
N LEU A 116 -6.12 -22.53 7.49
CA LEU A 116 -6.67 -21.27 8.00
C LEU A 116 -7.09 -20.32 6.86
N ALA A 117 -6.33 -20.30 5.78
CA ALA A 117 -6.61 -19.48 4.61
C ALA A 117 -7.76 -20.03 3.73
N GLY A 118 -8.30 -21.22 4.04
CA GLY A 118 -9.31 -21.88 3.21
C GLY A 118 -8.76 -22.39 1.87
N LEU A 119 -7.44 -22.53 1.76
CA LEU A 119 -6.73 -22.95 0.55
C LEU A 119 -6.25 -24.42 0.62
N GLY A 120 -6.45 -25.07 1.77
CA GLY A 120 -6.09 -26.48 1.99
C GLY A 120 -7.20 -27.41 1.55
N GLY A 121 -7.24 -27.74 0.26
CA GLY A 121 -7.91 -28.92 -0.28
C GLY A 121 -7.00 -30.15 -0.28
#